data_AF-A0A547NPG8-F1
#
_entry.id   AF-A0A547NPG8-F1
#
_cell.length_a   1.000
_cell.length_b   1.000
_cell.length_c   1.000
_cell.angle_alpha   90.00
_cell.angle_beta   90.00
_cell.angle_gamma   90.00
#
_symmetry.space_group_name_H-M   'P 1'
#
loop_
_entity.id
_entity.type
_entity.pdbx_description
1 polymer ?
#
loop_
_entity_poly.entity_id
_entity_poly.type
_entity_poly.pdbx_seq_one_letter_code
_entity_poly.pdbx_strand_id
1 'polypeptide(L)'
;MNYVWRGGWVDKQTGEPMAVKPGPLAIPMIRPVMPEYNSPVTGKPITTRYERSEDLKRSDSVPYEESLSPTKGKFKNARFCKKHGFKLSDDYR
;
A
#
# COMPACT_ATOMS: atom_id res chain seq x y z
N MET A 1 33.03 -11.92 -21.98
CA MET A 1 32.51 -13.08 -22.73
C MET A 1 31.44 -12.57 -23.69
N ASN A 2 31.70 -12.66 -24.98
CA ASN A 2 30.78 -12.19 -26.03
C ASN A 2 30.17 -13.42 -26.69
N TYR A 3 28.89 -13.68 -26.42
CA TYR A 3 28.16 -14.79 -27.02
C TYR A 3 27.45 -14.34 -28.30
N VAL A 4 27.35 -15.22 -29.28
CA VAL A 4 26.63 -14.98 -30.55
C VAL A 4 25.60 -16.07 -30.79
N TRP A 5 24.51 -15.72 -31.47
CA TRP A 5 23.47 -16.67 -31.83
C TRP A 5 23.84 -17.43 -33.11
N ARG A 6 24.01 -18.74 -33.02
CA ARG A 6 24.29 -19.65 -34.16
C ARG A 6 23.49 -20.96 -34.02
N GLY A 7 22.16 -20.85 -33.91
CA GLY A 7 21.29 -21.98 -33.54
C GLY A 7 21.28 -22.29 -32.04
N GLY A 8 22.01 -21.49 -31.27
CA GLY A 8 22.14 -21.48 -29.81
C GLY A 8 23.10 -20.35 -29.41
N TRP A 9 23.15 -20.00 -28.12
CA TRP A 9 24.15 -19.06 -27.62
C TRP A 9 25.50 -19.76 -27.47
N VAL A 10 26.49 -19.33 -28.24
CA VAL A 10 27.85 -19.89 -28.25
C VAL A 10 28.89 -18.80 -28.08
N ASP A 11 30.03 -19.13 -27.45
CA ASP A 11 31.14 -18.17 -27.31
C ASP A 11 31.70 -17.83 -28.70
N LYS A 12 31.94 -16.54 -28.96
CA LYS A 12 32.36 -16.05 -30.28
C LYS A 12 33.74 -16.57 -30.70
N GLN A 13 34.64 -16.87 -29.77
CA GLN A 13 36.01 -17.30 -30.03
C GLN A 13 36.14 -18.82 -30.03
N THR A 14 35.57 -19.51 -29.05
CA THR A 14 35.72 -20.97 -28.92
C THR A 14 34.63 -21.76 -29.62
N GLY A 15 33.47 -21.14 -29.88
CA GLY A 15 32.30 -21.83 -30.43
C GLY A 15 31.61 -22.77 -29.44
N GLU A 16 32.07 -22.81 -28.18
CA GLU A 16 31.48 -23.66 -27.15
C GLU A 16 30.10 -23.14 -26.71
N PRO A 17 29.16 -24.03 -26.36
CA PRO A 17 27.85 -23.63 -25.85
C PRO A 17 27.95 -22.80 -24.58
N MET A 18 27.10 -21.78 -24.45
CA MET A 18 26.99 -20.98 -23.24
C MET A 18 26.58 -21.85 -22.05
N ALA A 19 27.34 -21.80 -20.96
CA ALA A 19 27.02 -22.51 -19.74
C ALA A 19 25.75 -21.94 -19.09
N VAL A 20 24.68 -22.75 -19.04
CA VAL A 20 23.45 -22.42 -18.31
C VAL A 20 23.59 -22.90 -16.87
N LYS A 21 23.35 -22.02 -15.90
CA LYS A 21 23.35 -22.44 -14.49
C LYS A 21 22.18 -23.41 -14.24
N PRO A 22 22.41 -24.57 -13.62
CA PRO A 22 21.32 -25.46 -13.24
C PRO A 22 20.48 -24.82 -12.13
N GLY A 23 19.16 -24.94 -12.24
CA GLY A 23 18.22 -24.47 -11.20
C GLY A 23 16.97 -23.81 -11.77
N PRO A 24 15.97 -23.54 -10.91
CA PRO A 24 14.79 -22.80 -11.30
C PRO A 24 15.15 -21.36 -11.69
N LEU A 25 14.39 -20.80 -12.64
CA LEU A 25 14.48 -19.38 -12.94
C LEU A 25 14.12 -18.58 -11.69
N ALA A 26 14.90 -17.55 -11.39
CA ALA A 26 14.53 -16.59 -10.36
C ALA A 26 13.27 -15.85 -10.80
N ILE A 27 12.14 -16.16 -10.17
CA ILE A 27 10.88 -15.46 -10.37
C ILE A 27 10.71 -14.39 -9.29
N PRO A 28 10.26 -13.18 -9.65
CA PRO A 28 9.98 -12.14 -8.65
C PRO A 28 8.82 -12.61 -7.75
N MET A 29 9.02 -12.51 -6.44
CA MET A 29 7.95 -12.80 -5.47
C MET A 29 6.98 -11.61 -5.43
N ILE A 30 5.74 -11.82 -5.87
CA ILE A 30 4.69 -10.82 -5.74
C ILE A 30 4.12 -10.92 -4.32
N ARG A 31 4.30 -9.86 -3.52
CA ARG A 31 3.72 -9.77 -2.17
C ARG A 31 2.48 -8.86 -2.19
N PRO A 32 1.37 -9.26 -1.55
CA PRO A 32 0.23 -8.38 -1.36
C PRO A 32 0.63 -7.12 -0.59
N VAL A 33 0.14 -5.97 -1.03
CA VAL A 33 0.49 -4.68 -0.42
C VAL A 33 -0.33 -4.42 0.85
N MET A 34 -1.41 -5.17 1.09
CA MET A 34 -2.23 -5.12 2.30
C MET A 34 -2.73 -6.51 2.67
N PRO A 35 -3.07 -6.76 3.94
CA PRO A 35 -3.83 -7.94 4.34
C PRO A 35 -5.27 -7.84 3.83
N GLU A 36 -5.86 -8.99 3.51
CA GLU A 36 -7.28 -9.07 3.18
C GLU A 36 -8.13 -8.86 4.43
N TYR A 37 -9.23 -8.13 4.30
CA TYR A 37 -10.16 -7.88 5.40
C TYR A 37 -11.57 -7.63 4.88
N ASN A 38 -12.57 -7.78 5.75
CA ASN A 38 -13.94 -7.40 5.41
C ASN A 38 -14.19 -5.94 5.76
N SER A 39 -14.78 -5.18 4.83
CA SER A 39 -15.18 -3.80 5.07
C SER A 39 -16.07 -3.70 6.32
N PRO A 40 -15.77 -2.83 7.29
CA PRO A 40 -16.61 -2.66 8.47
C PRO A 40 -17.95 -1.97 8.15
N VAL A 41 -18.05 -1.29 7.00
CA VAL A 41 -19.27 -0.59 6.59
C VAL A 41 -20.15 -1.49 5.72
N THR A 42 -19.55 -2.18 4.75
CA THR A 42 -20.32 -2.94 3.74
C THR A 42 -20.25 -4.45 3.91
N GLY A 43 -19.37 -4.97 4.75
CA GLY A 43 -19.14 -6.41 4.95
C GLY A 43 -18.45 -7.12 3.79
N LYS A 44 -18.08 -6.40 2.71
CA LYS A 44 -17.45 -6.99 1.53
C LYS A 44 -15.98 -7.32 1.76
N PRO A 45 -15.46 -8.43 1.22
CA PRO A 45 -14.03 -8.70 1.26
C PRO A 45 -13.27 -7.67 0.41
N ILE A 46 -12.21 -7.12 0.99
CA ILE A 46 -11.27 -6.20 0.37
C ILE A 46 -9.92 -6.90 0.31
N THR A 47 -9.44 -7.10 -0.91
CA THR A 47 -8.18 -7.79 -1.21
C THR A 47 -7.14 -6.85 -1.81
N THR A 48 -7.58 -5.74 -2.41
CA THR A 48 -6.69 -4.78 -3.09
C THR A 48 -6.83 -3.33 -2.61
N ARG A 49 -5.82 -2.49 -2.90
CA ARG A 49 -5.87 -1.04 -2.61
C ARG A 49 -6.97 -0.33 -3.39
N TYR A 50 -7.26 -0.81 -4.59
CA TYR A 50 -8.31 -0.25 -5.42
C TYR A 50 -9.68 -0.51 -4.79
N GLU A 51 -9.97 -1.75 -4.40
CA GLU A 51 -11.22 -2.11 -3.72
C GLU A 51 -11.43 -1.32 -2.43
N ARG A 52 -10.37 -1.14 -1.64
CA ARG A 52 -10.41 -0.27 -0.46
C ARG A 52 -10.81 1.16 -0.82
N SER A 53 -10.21 1.73 -1.86
CA SER A 53 -10.51 3.11 -2.26
C SER A 53 -11.96 3.27 -2.72
N GLU A 54 -12.50 2.31 -3.44
CA GLU A 54 -13.88 2.36 -3.92
C GLU A 54 -14.89 2.15 -2.78
N ASP A 55 -14.58 1.27 -1.81
CA ASP A 55 -15.41 1.08 -0.63
C ASP A 55 -15.48 2.34 0.25
N LEU A 56 -14.34 3.01 0.45
CA LEU A 56 -14.26 4.28 1.17
C LEU A 56 -15.09 5.38 0.49
N LYS A 57 -14.98 5.52 -0.84
CA LYS A 57 -15.78 6.48 -1.61
C LYS A 57 -17.28 6.19 -1.50
N ARG A 58 -17.70 4.92 -1.56
CA ARG A 58 -19.11 4.53 -1.48
C ARG A 58 -19.71 4.77 -0.10
N SER A 59 -18.89 4.64 0.94
CA SER A 59 -19.29 4.82 2.34
C SER A 59 -19.07 6.23 2.88
N ASP A 60 -18.68 7.18 2.04
CA ASP A 60 -18.25 8.55 2.42
C ASP A 60 -17.26 8.55 3.59
N SER A 61 -16.40 7.52 3.63
CA SER A 61 -15.43 7.29 4.69
C SER A 61 -14.03 7.64 4.20
N VAL A 62 -13.18 8.07 5.13
CA VAL A 62 -11.77 8.36 4.88
C VAL A 62 -10.88 7.44 5.72
N PRO A 63 -9.68 7.07 5.24
CA PRO A 63 -8.72 6.37 6.08
C PRO A 63 -8.44 7.20 7.34
N TYR A 64 -8.47 6.53 8.49
CA TYR A 64 -8.08 7.19 9.74
C TYR A 64 -6.57 7.51 9.70
N GLU A 65 -6.26 8.80 9.77
CA GLU A 65 -4.91 9.30 10.04
C GLU A 65 -5.01 10.42 11.07
N GLU A 66 -4.20 10.34 12.12
CA GLU A 66 -4.18 11.34 13.18
C GLU A 66 -3.78 12.72 12.65
N SER A 67 -2.94 12.76 11.61
CA SER A 67 -2.51 13.96 10.90
C SER A 67 -3.65 14.71 10.20
N LEU A 68 -4.71 13.99 9.79
CA LEU A 68 -5.85 14.51 9.04
C LEU A 68 -6.95 15.07 9.95
N SER A 69 -6.85 14.90 11.27
CA SER A 69 -7.83 15.45 12.21
C SER A 69 -7.87 16.98 12.12
N PRO A 70 -9.00 17.59 11.73
CA PRO A 70 -9.10 19.05 11.61
C PRO A 70 -8.83 19.79 12.92
N THR A 71 -9.06 19.11 14.04
CA THR A 71 -8.82 19.65 15.38
C THR A 71 -7.46 19.24 15.94
N LYS A 72 -6.79 18.22 15.40
CA LYS A 72 -5.56 17.63 15.98
C LYS A 72 -5.68 17.39 17.49
N GLY A 73 -6.87 17.05 17.96
CA GLY A 73 -7.20 16.88 19.38
C GLY A 73 -7.35 18.19 20.20
N LYS A 74 -7.16 19.36 19.59
CA LYS A 74 -7.25 20.67 20.25
C LYS A 74 -8.51 21.42 19.81
N PHE A 75 -9.40 21.66 20.77
CA PHE A 75 -10.62 22.44 20.53
C PHE A 75 -10.39 23.90 20.94
N LYS A 76 -10.74 24.83 20.03
CA LYS A 76 -10.62 26.29 20.22
C LYS A 76 -11.90 27.00 20.63
N ASN A 77 -13.07 26.35 20.47
CA ASN A 77 -14.36 27.00 20.66
C ASN A 77 -14.97 26.63 22.02
N ALA A 78 -14.95 27.57 22.96
CA ALA A 78 -15.47 27.38 24.31
C ALA A 78 -16.98 27.03 24.35
N ARG A 79 -17.80 27.61 23.45
CA ARG A 79 -19.25 27.31 23.40
C ARG A 79 -19.51 25.87 22.93
N PHE A 80 -18.74 25.41 21.95
CA PHE A 80 -18.81 24.03 21.46
C PHE A 80 -18.38 23.03 22.54
N CYS A 81 -17.24 23.29 23.20
CA CYS A 81 -16.74 22.49 24.32
C CYS A 81 -17.77 22.39 25.46
N LYS A 82 -18.37 23.52 25.87
CA LYS A 82 -19.40 23.55 26.92
C LYS A 82 -20.67 22.78 26.54
N LYS A 83 -21.10 22.84 25.27
CA LYS A 83 -22.29 22.12 24.78
C LYS A 83 -22.07 20.61 24.70
N HIS A 84 -20.87 20.16 24.33
CA HIS A 84 -20.55 18.75 24.09
C HIS A 84 -19.73 18.08 25.20
N GLY A 85 -19.46 18.78 26.30
CA GLY A 85 -18.71 18.23 27.45
C GLY A 85 -17.21 18.07 27.22
N PHE A 86 -16.64 18.72 26.20
CA PHE A 86 -15.20 18.67 25.93
C PHE A 86 -14.45 19.73 26.73
N LYS A 87 -13.17 19.48 27.03
CA LYS A 87 -12.26 20.49 27.58
C LYS A 87 -11.74 21.39 26.46
N LEU A 88 -11.69 22.70 26.71
CA LEU A 88 -10.98 23.65 25.85
C LEU A 88 -9.48 23.35 25.94
N SER A 89 -8.77 23.38 24.82
CA SER A 89 -7.32 23.17 24.83
C SER A 89 -6.64 24.34 25.56
N ASP A 90 -5.66 24.03 26.41
CA ASP A 90 -4.98 25.03 27.24
C ASP A 90 -4.28 26.14 26.43
N ASP A 91 -3.91 25.87 25.17
CA ASP A 91 -3.34 26.85 24.24
C ASP A 91 -4.31 28.00 23.88
N TYR A 92 -5.61 27.82 24.11
CA TYR A 92 -6.68 28.76 23.75
C TYR A 92 -7.47 29.23 24.98
N ARG A 93 -6.92 29.05 26.17
CA ARG A 93 -7.55 29.37 27.45
C ARG A 93 -7.38 30.83 27.85
#